data_AF-A0AAD9IEW9-F1
#
_entry.id   AF-A0AAD9IEW9-F1
#
_cell.length_a   1.000
_cell.length_b   1.000
_cell.length_c   1.000
_cell.angle_alpha   90.00
_cell.angle_beta   90.00
_cell.angle_gamma   90.00
#
_symmetry.space_group_name_H-M   'P 1'
#
loop_
_entity.id
_entity.type
_entity.pdbx_description
1 polymer ?
#
loop_
_entity_poly.entity_id
_entity_poly.type
_entity_poly.pdbx_seq_one_letter_code
_entity_poly.pdbx_strand_id
1 'polypeptide(L)'
;MDPETHGRIVCHLQADPVVLQVIDPKSEEMGDGVYRFKAEIQWSGDAIVRRYLQKHGRMGVYEQMRRLVQEAPADGAGDNHTDEAMMSFGRGVIRTVGEEIDRLEGELKALVPGLVYVDLETDKGRAEKAMAFAATAATASPPAGH
;
A
#
# COMPACT_ATOMS: atom_id res chain seq x y z
N MET A 1 -24.68 5.91 -6.72
CA MET A 1 -23.83 7.00 -6.18
C MET A 1 -23.63 8.02 -7.29
N ASP A 2 -23.82 9.31 -7.00
CA ASP A 2 -23.61 10.36 -8.00
C ASP A 2 -22.10 10.58 -8.28
N PRO A 3 -21.75 11.15 -9.45
CA PRO A 3 -20.35 11.35 -9.84
C PRO A 3 -19.55 12.27 -8.92
N GLU A 4 -20.19 13.25 -8.27
CA GLU A 4 -19.51 14.20 -7.39
C GLU A 4 -19.08 13.50 -6.09
N THR A 5 -19.98 12.74 -5.48
CA THR A 5 -19.67 11.91 -4.30
C THR A 5 -18.60 10.87 -4.62
N HIS A 6 -18.70 10.20 -5.78
CA HIS A 6 -17.66 9.28 -6.24
C HIS A 6 -16.30 9.97 -6.37
N GLY A 7 -16.26 11.14 -7.02
CA GLY A 7 -15.04 11.94 -7.19
C GLY A 7 -14.41 12.36 -5.86
N ARG A 8 -15.23 12.72 -4.87
CA ARG A 8 -14.76 13.06 -3.51
C ARG A 8 -14.08 11.88 -2.81
N ILE A 9 -14.63 10.66 -2.93
CA ILE A 9 -14.00 9.45 -2.39
C ILE A 9 -12.62 9.24 -3.01
N VAL A 10 -12.52 9.32 -4.35
CA VAL A 10 -11.25 9.12 -5.06
C VAL A 10 -10.23 10.20 -4.68
N CYS A 11 -10.64 11.47 -4.60
CA CYS A 11 -9.76 12.57 -4.19
C CYS A 11 -9.27 12.39 -2.75
N HIS A 12 -10.12 11.93 -1.83
CA HIS A 12 -9.73 11.65 -0.43
C HIS A 12 -8.65 10.58 -0.37
N LEU A 13 -8.84 9.47 -1.09
CA LEU A 13 -7.83 8.41 -1.17
C LEU A 13 -6.52 8.91 -1.80
N GLN A 14 -6.58 9.63 -2.92
CA GLN A 14 -5.39 10.14 -3.62
C GLN A 14 -4.61 11.19 -2.82
N ALA A 15 -5.25 11.87 -1.87
CA ALA A 15 -4.59 12.83 -0.99
C ALA A 15 -3.83 12.16 0.17
N ASP A 16 -4.10 10.88 0.45
CA ASP A 16 -3.44 10.19 1.56
C ASP A 16 -1.99 9.81 1.18
N PRO A 17 -0.98 10.13 2.02
CA PRO A 17 0.41 9.84 1.72
C PRO A 17 0.76 8.35 1.56
N VAL A 18 -0.10 7.43 2.04
CA VAL A 18 0.12 5.99 1.85
C VAL A 18 -0.39 5.48 0.50
N VAL A 19 -1.13 6.30 -0.24
CA VAL A 19 -1.70 5.96 -1.55
C VAL A 19 -0.86 6.64 -2.64
N LEU A 20 -0.30 5.84 -3.55
CA LEU A 20 0.33 6.34 -4.78
C LEU A 20 -0.70 6.52 -5.90
N GLN A 21 -1.61 5.55 -6.03
CA GLN A 21 -2.62 5.56 -7.07
C GLN A 21 -3.88 4.82 -6.61
N VAL A 22 -5.03 5.35 -7.04
CA VAL A 22 -6.33 4.67 -7.00
C VAL A 22 -6.64 4.14 -8.39
N ILE A 23 -6.89 2.84 -8.52
CA ILE A 23 -7.02 2.10 -9.77
C ILE A 23 -8.41 1.46 -9.81
N ASP A 24 -9.07 1.56 -10.97
CA ASP A 24 -10.39 0.99 -11.25
C ASP A 24 -11.46 1.26 -10.16
N PRO A 25 -11.63 2.53 -9.70
CA PRO A 25 -12.60 2.83 -8.66
C PRO A 25 -14.02 2.62 -9.17
N LYS A 26 -14.81 1.84 -8.44
CA LYS A 26 -16.19 1.52 -8.78
C LYS A 26 -17.11 1.76 -7.60
N SER A 27 -18.27 2.32 -7.88
CA SER A 27 -19.35 2.49 -6.91
C SER A 27 -20.65 1.91 -7.44
N GLU A 28 -21.35 1.16 -6.60
CA GLU A 28 -22.64 0.54 -6.89
C GLU A 28 -23.67 0.97 -5.84
N GLU A 29 -24.91 1.20 -6.26
CA GLU A 29 -26.04 1.41 -5.36
C GLU A 29 -26.77 0.09 -5.16
N MET A 30 -26.89 -0.33 -3.89
CA MET A 30 -27.51 -1.59 -3.49
C MET A 30 -29.00 -1.45 -3.14
N GLY A 31 -29.56 -0.24 -3.24
CA GLY A 31 -30.93 0.10 -2.84
C GLY A 31 -30.97 0.99 -1.60
N ASP A 32 -32.05 1.76 -1.44
CA ASP A 32 -32.33 2.62 -0.29
C ASP A 32 -31.18 3.58 0.10
N GLY A 33 -30.44 4.08 -0.89
CA GLY A 33 -29.28 4.96 -0.64
C GLY A 33 -28.09 4.27 0.01
N VAL A 34 -28.05 2.93 0.00
CA VAL A 34 -26.90 2.13 0.43
C VAL A 34 -25.95 1.93 -0.73
N TYR A 35 -24.68 2.24 -0.52
CA TYR A 35 -23.63 2.17 -1.52
C TYR A 35 -22.53 1.19 -1.14
N ARG A 36 -21.94 0.61 -2.18
CA ARG A 36 -20.68 -0.14 -2.14
C ARG A 36 -19.63 0.58 -2.98
N PHE A 37 -18.42 0.70 -2.44
CA PHE A 37 -17.25 1.19 -3.16
C PHE A 37 -16.15 0.13 -3.19
N LYS A 38 -15.48 -0.03 -4.33
CA LYS A 38 -14.31 -0.90 -4.48
C LYS A 38 -13.23 -0.19 -5.28
N ALA A 39 -11.98 -0.40 -4.92
CA ALA A 39 -10.83 0.07 -5.71
C ALA A 39 -9.60 -0.81 -5.49
N GLU A 40 -8.72 -0.84 -6.49
CA GLU A 40 -7.34 -1.31 -6.34
C GLU A 40 -6.46 -0.11 -5.95
N ILE A 41 -5.55 -0.31 -5.00
CA ILE A 41 -4.69 0.72 -4.46
C ILE A 41 -3.23 0.34 -4.69
N GLN A 42 -2.47 1.26 -5.28
CA GLN A 42 -1.03 1.18 -5.29
C GLN A 42 -0.51 1.89 -4.02
N TRP A 43 0.13 1.14 -3.13
CA TRP A 43 0.60 1.65 -1.85
C TRP A 43 2.02 2.24 -1.92
N SER A 44 2.25 3.29 -1.15
CA SER A 44 3.59 3.84 -0.92
C SER A 44 4.31 3.03 0.15
N GLY A 45 5.19 2.11 -0.26
CA GLY A 45 5.98 1.29 0.68
C GLY A 45 6.78 2.13 1.68
N ASP A 46 7.34 3.26 1.23
CA ASP A 46 8.05 4.22 2.08
C ASP A 46 7.15 4.82 3.16
N ALA A 47 5.94 5.24 2.80
CA ALA A 47 5.00 5.83 3.75
C ALA A 47 4.54 4.77 4.76
N ILE A 48 4.26 3.54 4.32
CA ILE A 48 3.91 2.42 5.19
C ILE A 48 5.03 2.12 6.19
N VAL A 49 6.29 2.02 5.72
CA VAL A 49 7.44 1.79 6.61
C VAL A 49 7.59 2.94 7.60
N ARG A 50 7.40 4.20 7.18
CA ARG A 50 7.43 5.35 8.10
C ARG A 50 6.33 5.25 9.16
N ARG A 51 5.10 4.85 8.78
CA ARG A 51 3.99 4.62 9.72
C ARG A 51 4.34 3.53 10.74
N TYR A 52 4.86 2.40 10.27
CA TYR A 52 5.31 1.30 11.11
C TYR A 52 6.37 1.76 12.13
N LEU A 53 7.42 2.45 11.66
CA LEU A 53 8.49 2.96 12.53
C LEU A 53 8.00 4.02 13.54
N GLN A 54 7.04 4.85 13.15
CA GLN A 54 6.43 5.83 14.07
C GLN A 54 5.61 5.13 15.17
N LYS A 55 4.81 4.12 14.80
CA LYS A 55 3.95 3.38 15.72
C LYS A 55 4.74 2.55 16.73
N HIS A 56 5.80 1.88 16.30
CA HIS A 56 6.59 0.98 17.14
C HIS A 56 7.82 1.64 17.78
N GLY A 57 8.10 2.89 17.41
CA GLY A 57 9.29 3.60 17.85
C GLY A 57 10.53 3.14 17.09
N ARG A 58 11.06 4.04 16.24
CA ARG A 58 12.20 3.76 15.36
C ARG A 58 13.40 3.11 16.08
N MET A 59 13.78 3.63 17.24
CA MET A 59 14.90 3.09 18.01
C MET A 59 14.63 1.68 18.52
N GLY A 60 13.42 1.40 19.00
CA GLY A 60 13.04 0.07 19.48
C GLY A 60 13.05 -0.98 18.36
N VAL A 61 12.57 -0.61 17.17
CA VAL A 61 12.64 -1.48 15.99
C VAL A 61 14.10 -1.78 15.62
N TYR A 62 14.98 -0.78 15.61
CA TYR A 62 16.39 -0.96 15.27
C TYR A 62 17.13 -1.81 16.30
N GLU A 63 16.84 -1.62 17.59
CA GLU A 63 17.40 -2.43 18.67
C GLU A 63 16.94 -3.89 18.56
N GLN A 64 15.65 -4.12 18.26
CA GLN A 64 15.12 -5.46 18.07
C GLN A 64 15.80 -6.17 16.88
N MET A 65 15.93 -5.50 15.73
CA MET A 65 16.64 -6.05 14.58
C MET A 65 18.10 -6.38 14.93
N ARG A 66 18.80 -5.44 15.55
CA ARG A 66 20.21 -5.63 15.95
C ARG A 66 20.36 -6.81 16.89
N ARG A 67 19.47 -6.95 17.86
CA ARG A 67 19.47 -8.06 18.82
C ARG A 67 19.32 -9.40 18.10
N LEU A 68 18.32 -9.53 17.22
CA LEU A 68 18.09 -10.77 16.46
C LEU A 68 19.31 -11.14 15.61
N VAL A 69 19.96 -10.17 14.97
CA VAL A 69 21.17 -10.39 14.18
C VAL A 69 22.38 -10.76 15.06
N GLN A 70 22.53 -10.16 16.23
CA GLN A 70 23.68 -10.37 17.13
C GLN A 70 23.60 -11.65 17.96
N GLU A 71 22.40 -12.18 18.20
CA GLU A 71 22.20 -13.46 18.90
C GLU A 71 22.53 -14.68 18.00
N ALA A 72 22.99 -14.46 16.77
CA ALA A 72 23.43 -15.52 15.86
C ALA A 72 24.64 -16.30 16.43
N PRO A 73 24.55 -17.63 16.56
CA PRO A 73 25.67 -18.43 17.04
C PRO A 73 26.80 -18.47 15.99
N ALA A 74 28.04 -18.56 16.49
CA ALA A 74 29.27 -18.40 15.71
C ALA A 74 29.57 -19.58 14.75
N ASP A 75 28.74 -20.61 14.73
CA ASP A 75 28.92 -21.89 14.04
C ASP A 75 28.27 -21.94 12.63
N GLY A 76 27.95 -20.78 12.05
CA GLY A 76 27.56 -20.67 10.64
C GLY A 76 26.05 -20.58 10.38
N ALA A 77 25.23 -20.47 11.42
CA ALA A 77 23.78 -20.21 11.31
C ALA A 77 23.43 -18.70 11.20
N GLY A 78 24.39 -17.87 10.79
CA GLY A 78 24.26 -16.41 10.72
C GLY A 78 23.20 -15.91 9.74
N ASP A 79 22.99 -16.65 8.65
CA ASP A 79 21.97 -16.33 7.64
C ASP A 79 20.56 -16.43 8.22
N ASN A 80 20.29 -17.45 9.06
CA ASN A 80 18.96 -17.67 9.65
C ASN A 80 18.49 -16.55 10.59
N HIS A 81 19.41 -15.89 11.30
CA HIS A 81 19.08 -14.84 12.26
C HIS A 81 18.83 -13.50 11.59
N THR A 82 19.60 -13.21 10.53
CA THR A 82 19.37 -12.06 9.66
C THR A 82 18.03 -12.20 8.96
N ASP A 83 17.74 -13.40 8.43
CA ASP A 83 16.46 -13.72 7.82
C ASP A 83 15.31 -13.54 8.82
N GLU A 84 15.43 -14.02 10.06
CA GLU A 84 14.39 -13.84 11.07
C GLU A 84 14.14 -12.36 11.41
N ALA A 85 15.20 -11.55 11.51
CA ALA A 85 15.06 -10.11 11.72
C ALA A 85 14.31 -9.44 10.55
N MET A 86 14.65 -9.81 9.30
CA MET A 86 13.99 -9.31 8.10
C MET A 86 12.54 -9.78 8.00
N MET A 87 12.26 -11.05 8.32
CA MET A 87 10.91 -11.61 8.33
C MET A 87 10.05 -10.95 9.40
N SER A 88 10.58 -10.72 10.60
CA SER A 88 9.88 -10.02 11.69
C SER A 88 9.47 -8.60 11.26
N PHE A 89 10.40 -7.85 10.68
CA PHE A 89 10.12 -6.53 10.14
C PHE A 89 9.08 -6.58 9.00
N GLY A 90 9.27 -7.47 8.04
CA GLY A 90 8.36 -7.65 6.92
C GLY A 90 6.93 -7.97 7.37
N ARG A 91 6.76 -8.88 8.33
CA ARG A 91 5.44 -9.17 8.94
C ARG A 91 4.83 -7.93 9.57
N GLY A 92 5.62 -7.12 10.27
CA GLY A 92 5.19 -5.85 10.84
C GLY A 92 4.69 -4.86 9.78
N VAL A 93 5.44 -4.70 8.70
CA VAL A 93 5.09 -3.83 7.57
C VAL A 93 3.80 -4.29 6.89
N ILE A 94 3.64 -5.59 6.61
CA ILE A 94 2.41 -6.13 6.01
C ILE A 94 1.21 -5.90 6.94
N ARG A 95 1.38 -6.08 8.25
CA ARG A 95 0.33 -5.76 9.21
C ARG A 95 -0.06 -4.28 9.16
N THR A 96 0.92 -3.37 9.03
CA THR A 96 0.65 -1.93 8.91
C THR A 96 -0.14 -1.60 7.63
N VAL A 97 0.08 -2.30 6.50
CA VAL A 97 -0.77 -2.12 5.31
C VAL A 97 -2.23 -2.43 5.63
N GLY A 98 -2.51 -3.55 6.32
CA GLY A 98 -3.88 -3.90 6.73
C GLY A 98 -4.51 -2.84 7.64
N GLU A 99 -3.74 -2.30 8.59
CA GLU A 99 -4.21 -1.24 9.48
C GLU A 99 -4.50 0.07 8.72
N GLU A 100 -3.73 0.41 7.69
CA GLU A 100 -3.99 1.59 6.85
C GLU A 100 -5.18 1.39 5.91
N ILE A 101 -5.43 0.16 5.43
CA ILE A 101 -6.67 -0.19 4.72
C ILE A 101 -7.88 0.06 5.63
N ASP A 102 -7.88 -0.51 6.83
CA ASP A 102 -8.97 -0.35 7.80
C ASP A 102 -9.22 1.14 8.13
N ARG A 103 -8.14 1.92 8.29
CA ARG A 103 -8.23 3.37 8.52
C ARG A 103 -8.93 4.08 7.36
N LEU A 104 -8.46 3.87 6.13
CA LEU A 104 -9.02 4.52 4.95
C LEU A 104 -10.47 4.10 4.69
N GLU A 105 -10.80 2.81 4.85
CA GLU A 105 -12.18 2.35 4.74
C GLU A 105 -13.10 3.01 5.77
N GLY A 106 -12.63 3.16 7.01
CA GLY A 106 -13.35 3.86 8.06
C GLY A 106 -13.58 5.34 7.74
N GLU A 107 -12.54 6.03 7.25
CA GLU A 107 -12.63 7.43 6.82
C GLU A 107 -13.63 7.61 5.69
N LEU A 108 -13.65 6.71 4.70
CA LEU A 108 -14.60 6.77 3.59
C LEU A 108 -16.04 6.57 4.05
N LYS A 109 -16.29 5.58 4.93
CA LYS A 109 -17.60 5.34 5.54
C LYS A 109 -18.09 6.55 6.35
N ALA A 110 -17.18 7.28 7.00
CA ALA A 110 -17.50 8.52 7.71
C ALA A 110 -17.76 9.70 6.76
N LEU A 111 -17.05 9.76 5.63
CA LEU A 111 -17.13 10.84 4.64
C LEU A 111 -18.45 10.84 3.85
N VAL A 112 -19.00 9.66 3.56
CA VAL A 112 -20.18 9.48 2.70
C VAL A 112 -21.28 8.73 3.44
N PRO A 113 -22.32 9.44 3.92
CA PRO A 113 -23.52 8.80 4.47
C PRO A 113 -24.12 7.82 3.45
N GLY A 114 -24.40 6.59 3.90
CA GLY A 114 -24.91 5.52 3.03
C GLY A 114 -23.83 4.63 2.40
N LEU A 115 -22.55 5.00 2.45
CA LEU A 115 -21.46 4.09 2.07
C LEU A 115 -21.25 3.04 3.16
N VAL A 116 -21.80 1.84 2.95
CA VAL A 116 -21.76 0.75 3.94
C VAL A 116 -20.62 -0.21 3.65
N TYR A 117 -20.39 -0.51 2.37
CA TYR A 117 -19.38 -1.48 1.95
C TYR A 117 -18.23 -0.76 1.25
N VAL A 118 -17.02 -0.95 1.75
CA VAL A 118 -15.78 -0.46 1.14
C VAL A 118 -14.84 -1.66 1.06
N ASP A 119 -14.13 -1.77 -0.06
CA ASP A 119 -13.19 -2.85 -0.34
C ASP A 119 -11.98 -2.26 -1.06
N LEU A 120 -10.88 -2.08 -0.33
CA LEU A 120 -9.62 -1.58 -0.87
C LEU A 120 -8.63 -2.74 -1.02
N GLU A 121 -8.40 -3.15 -2.26
CA GLU A 121 -7.44 -4.22 -2.59
C GLU A 121 -6.08 -3.64 -2.97
N THR A 122 -5.00 -4.40 -2.77
CA THR A 122 -3.68 -4.03 -3.30
C THR A 122 -3.62 -4.27 -4.82
N ASP A 123 -3.04 -3.34 -5.59
CA ASP A 123 -2.81 -3.53 -7.03
C ASP A 123 -2.05 -4.83 -7.29
N LYS A 124 -2.50 -5.58 -8.29
CA LYS A 124 -1.93 -6.88 -8.69
C LYS A 124 -0.71 -6.70 -9.61
N GLY A 125 0.00 -5.57 -9.53
CA GLY A 125 1.18 -5.26 -10.31
C GLY A 125 0.89 -4.91 -11.78
N ARG A 126 -0.32 -4.41 -12.10
CA ARG A 126 -0.57 -3.90 -13.46
C ARG A 126 0.20 -2.61 -13.72
N ALA A 127 0.44 -1.80 -12.70
CA ALA A 127 1.21 -0.56 -12.82
C ALA A 127 2.69 -0.82 -13.15
N GLU A 128 3.33 -1.82 -12.50
CA GLU A 128 4.73 -2.17 -12.79
C GLU A 128 4.91 -2.68 -14.23
N LYS A 129 3.97 -3.50 -14.73
CA LYS A 129 3.99 -3.95 -16.14
C LYS A 129 3.82 -2.79 -17.12
N ALA A 130 2.94 -1.83 -16.82
CA ALA A 130 2.74 -0.66 -17.67
C ALA A 130 3.97 0.27 -17.68
N MET A 131 4.63 0.49 -16.53
CA MET A 131 5.85 1.28 -16.45
C MET A 131 7.06 0.58 -17.11
N ALA A 132 7.19 -0.74 -16.95
CA ALA A 132 8.23 -1.51 -17.64
C ALA A 132 8.05 -1.45 -19.17
N PHE A 133 6.81 -1.50 -19.66
CA PHE A 133 6.51 -1.39 -21.09
C PHE A 133 6.80 0.02 -21.63
N ALA A 134 6.45 1.07 -20.89
CA ALA A 134 6.73 2.46 -21.26
C ALA A 134 8.24 2.78 -21.29
N ALA A 135 9.01 2.28 -20.32
CA ALA A 135 10.47 2.44 -20.30
C ALA A 135 11.15 1.70 -21.48
N THR A 136 10.62 0.54 -21.88
CA THR A 136 11.11 -0.21 -23.05
C THR A 136 10.77 0.51 -24.36
N ALA A 137 9.58 1.12 -24.46
CA ALA A 137 9.19 1.88 -25.65
C ALA A 137 10.00 3.19 -25.82
N ALA A 138 10.36 3.86 -24.72
CA ALA A 138 11.16 5.09 -24.76
C ALA A 138 12.61 4.86 -25.21
N THR A 139 13.14 3.65 -25.03
CA THR A 139 14.51 3.29 -25.45
C THR A 139 14.60 2.79 -26.90
N ALA A 140 13.46 2.55 -27.56
CA ALA A 140 13.37 2.02 -28.91
C ALA A 140 13.16 3.09 -30.00
N SER A 141 13.71 4.31 -29.82
CA SER A 141 13.75 5.29 -30.92
C SER A 141 14.73 4.82 -32.00
N PRO A 142 14.35 4.84 -33.30
CA PRO A 142 15.25 4.41 -34.37
C PRO A 142 16.39 5.42 -34.55
N PRO A 143 17.59 4.97 -34.95
CA PRO A 143 18.68 5.89 -35.26
C PRO A 143 18.26 6.79 -36.44
N ALA A 144 18.41 8.10 -36.25
CA ALA A 144 18.21 9.09 -37.30
C ALA A 144 19.15 8.76 -38.48
N GLY A 145 18.58 8.48 -39.64
CA GLY A 145 19.32 8.18 -40.86
C GLY A 145 20.16 9.38 -41.32
N HIS A 146 21.37 9.10 -41.78
CA HIS A 146 22.20 9.97 -42.61
C HIS A 146 22.20 9.45 -44.04
#